data_AF-A0AB39BVP4-F1
#
_entry.id   AF-A0AB39BVP4-F1
#
_cell.length_a   1.000
_cell.length_b   1.000
_cell.length_c   1.000
_cell.angle_alpha   90.00
_cell.angle_beta   90.00
_cell.angle_gamma   90.00
#
_symmetry.space_group_name_H-M   'P 1'
#
loop_
_entity.id
_entity.type
_entity.pdbx_description
1 polymer ?
#
loop_
_entity_poly.entity_id
_entity_poly.type
_entity_poly.pdbx_seq_one_letter_code
_entity_poly.pdbx_strand_id
1 'polypeptide(L)'
;MDVEFILIGMILLGFIIIATAFFTKEKDLDELSFFGAADLFVWIYQLLFNASDIFAKRVLIFLLGLVWSGLFIAVLILGLY
;
A
#
# COMPACT_ATOMS: atom_id res chain seq x y z
N MET A 1 -16.04 -7.36 19.55
CA MET A 1 -15.69 -7.13 18.13
C MET A 1 -14.38 -7.85 17.93
N ASP A 2 -14.46 -8.97 17.24
CA ASP A 2 -13.41 -9.99 17.24
C ASP A 2 -12.21 -9.49 16.44
N VAL A 3 -11.01 -9.68 16.97
CA VAL A 3 -9.74 -9.20 16.38
C VAL A 3 -9.59 -9.69 14.93
N GLU A 4 -10.17 -10.85 14.63
CA GLU A 4 -10.33 -11.44 13.31
C GLU A 4 -11.02 -10.52 12.31
N PHE A 5 -12.07 -9.80 12.72
CA PHE A 5 -12.79 -8.86 11.85
C PHE A 5 -11.91 -7.66 11.46
N ILE A 6 -11.06 -7.20 12.39
CA ILE A 6 -10.10 -6.12 12.13
C ILE A 6 -9.02 -6.61 11.17
N LEU A 7 -8.50 -7.82 11.37
CA LEU A 7 -7.50 -8.44 10.50
C LEU A 7 -8.03 -8.64 9.07
N ILE A 8 -9.26 -9.14 8.92
CA ILE A 8 -9.92 -9.26 7.62
C ILE A 8 -10.06 -7.89 6.95
N GLY A 9 -10.42 -6.84 7.71
CA GLY A 9 -10.44 -5.47 7.22
C GLY A 9 -9.08 -4.99 6.71
N MET A 10 -7.99 -5.31 7.43
CA MET A 10 -6.63 -4.94 7.03
C MET A 10 -6.15 -5.71 5.79
N ILE A 11 -6.55 -6.98 5.64
CA ILE A 11 -6.28 -7.78 4.44
C ILE A 11 -7.02 -7.17 3.23
N LEU A 12 -8.28 -6.80 3.40
CA LEU A 12 -9.09 -6.14 2.36
C LEU A 12 -8.48 -4.80 1.93
N LEU A 13 -7.97 -4.00 2.87
CA LEU A 13 -7.23 -2.77 2.55
C LEU A 13 -6.00 -3.05 1.69
N GLY A 14 -5.26 -4.13 1.97
CA GLY A 14 -4.15 -4.57 1.12
C GLY A 14 -4.59 -4.87 -0.31
N PHE A 15 -5.72 -5.57 -0.48
CA PHE A 15 -6.28 -5.82 -1.82
C PHE A 15 -6.80 -4.57 -2.52
N ILE A 16 -7.36 -3.61 -1.78
CA ILE A 16 -7.76 -2.31 -2.35
C ILE A 16 -6.53 -1.55 -2.85
N ILE A 17 -5.42 -1.57 -2.11
CA ILE A 17 -4.14 -0.97 -2.55
C ILE A 17 -3.61 -1.68 -3.82
N ILE A 18 -3.72 -3.00 -3.89
CA ILE A 18 -3.38 -3.74 -5.12
C ILE A 18 -4.28 -3.30 -6.28
N ALA A 19 -5.59 -3.17 -6.05
CA ALA A 19 -6.53 -2.74 -7.07
C ALA A 19 -6.22 -1.32 -7.56
N THR A 20 -5.86 -0.39 -6.66
CA THR A 20 -5.46 0.96 -7.07
C THR A 20 -4.20 0.97 -7.92
N ALA A 21 -3.27 0.01 -7.78
CA ALA A 21 -2.12 -0.09 -8.69
C ALA A 21 -2.55 -0.31 -10.17
N PHE A 22 -3.66 -1.00 -10.41
CA PHE A 22 -4.18 -1.27 -11.76
C PHE A 22 -5.13 -0.18 -12.25
N PHE A 23 -6.01 0.31 -11.38
CA PHE A 23 -7.12 1.19 -11.75
C PHE A 23 -6.81 2.69 -11.60
N THR A 24 -5.75 3.07 -10.89
CA THR A 24 -5.37 4.49 -10.77
C THR A 24 -4.88 5.01 -12.11
N LYS A 25 -5.42 6.14 -12.54
CA LYS A 25 -5.01 6.82 -13.77
C LYS A 25 -3.62 7.42 -13.57
N GLU A 26 -2.85 7.45 -14.64
CA GLU A 26 -1.45 7.91 -14.62
C GLU A 26 -1.31 9.34 -14.12
N LYS A 27 -2.27 10.20 -14.47
CA LYS A 27 -2.32 11.59 -14.00
C LYS A 27 -2.46 11.70 -12.48
N ASP A 28 -3.24 10.82 -11.87
CA ASP A 28 -3.45 10.82 -10.41
C ASP A 28 -2.22 10.25 -9.67
N LEU A 29 -1.41 9.41 -10.34
CA LEU A 29 -0.13 8.89 -9.82
C LEU A 29 1.01 9.92 -9.86
N ASP A 30 0.92 10.91 -10.75
CA ASP A 30 1.88 12.03 -10.79
C ASP A 30 1.54 13.13 -9.79
N GLU A 31 0.25 13.34 -9.49
CA GLU A 31 -0.22 14.32 -8.49
C GLU A 31 -0.33 13.74 -7.07
N LEU A 32 0.14 12.51 -6.84
CA LEU A 32 0.06 11.80 -5.57
C LEU A 32 1.05 12.37 -4.54
N SER A 33 0.74 13.57 -4.03
CA SER A 33 1.44 14.20 -2.91
C SER A 33 0.77 13.79 -1.60
N PHE A 34 1.42 12.94 -0.80
CA PHE A 34 0.96 12.63 0.55
C PHE A 34 1.09 13.87 1.45
N PHE A 35 -0.04 14.54 1.73
CA PHE A 35 -0.14 15.53 2.80
C PHE A 35 -0.18 14.80 4.14
N GLY A 36 0.94 14.77 4.87
CA GLY A 36 0.92 14.53 6.32
C GLY A 36 1.71 13.33 6.89
N ALA A 37 2.58 12.67 6.13
CA ALA A 37 3.50 11.70 6.72
C ALA A 37 4.81 12.38 7.19
N ALA A 38 5.39 11.88 8.28
CA ALA A 38 6.62 12.41 8.88
C ALA A 38 7.77 12.54 7.85
N ASP A 39 8.54 13.63 7.94
CA ASP A 39 9.52 14.11 6.94
C ASP A 39 10.41 13.03 6.31
N LEU A 40 10.81 11.99 7.06
CA LEU A 40 11.65 10.90 6.56
C LEU A 40 10.95 9.97 5.57
N PHE A 41 9.68 9.61 5.82
CA PHE A 41 8.91 8.78 4.90
C PHE A 41 8.55 9.55 3.63
N VAL A 42 8.26 10.85 3.76
CA VAL A 42 8.00 11.72 2.62
C VAL A 42 9.23 11.87 1.74
N TRP A 43 10.43 12.00 2.32
CA TRP A 43 11.67 12.07 1.55
C TRP A 43 11.96 10.80 0.76
N ILE A 44 11.88 9.63 1.42
CA ILE A 44 12.11 8.34 0.76
C ILE A 44 11.06 8.11 -0.33
N TYR A 45 9.80 8.43 -0.05
CA TYR A 45 8.71 8.34 -1.02
C TYR A 45 8.91 9.30 -2.19
N GLN A 46 9.18 10.59 -1.96
CA GLN A 46 9.42 11.54 -3.05
C GLN A 46 10.62 11.13 -3.90
N LEU A 47 11.69 10.64 -3.30
CA LEU A 47 12.89 10.28 -4.05
C LEU A 47 12.71 8.98 -4.86
N LEU A 48 11.98 7.99 -4.32
CA LEU A 48 11.69 6.74 -5.01
C LEU A 48 10.51 6.87 -5.98
N PHE A 49 9.39 7.45 -5.58
CA PHE A 49 8.20 7.60 -6.43
C PHE A 49 8.40 8.71 -7.48
N ASN A 50 8.81 9.91 -7.09
CA ASN A 50 8.81 11.06 -8.02
C ASN A 50 9.93 10.95 -9.08
N ALA A 51 11.01 10.24 -8.79
CA ALA A 51 12.07 9.97 -9.76
C ALA A 51 11.82 8.70 -10.60
N SER A 52 10.77 7.93 -10.30
CA SER A 52 10.48 6.67 -10.97
C SER A 52 9.35 6.80 -12.00
N ASP A 53 9.47 6.02 -13.08
CA ASP A 53 8.44 5.95 -14.11
C ASP A 53 7.10 5.47 -13.54
N ILE A 54 6.01 5.83 -14.23
CA ILE A 54 4.64 5.42 -13.89
C ILE A 54 4.53 3.89 -13.69
N PHE A 55 5.25 3.11 -14.49
CA PHE A 55 5.29 1.66 -14.34
C PHE A 55 5.90 1.23 -12.99
N ALA A 56 7.03 1.83 -12.60
CA ALA A 56 7.67 1.56 -11.32
C ALA A 56 6.79 2.00 -10.13
N LYS A 57 6.12 3.16 -10.23
CA LYS A 57 5.12 3.60 -9.24
C LYS A 57 4.00 2.57 -9.04
N ARG A 58 3.43 2.04 -10.13
CA ARG A 58 2.40 0.98 -10.07
C ARG A 58 2.94 -0.30 -9.42
N VAL A 59 4.16 -0.71 -9.77
CA VAL A 59 4.82 -1.89 -9.17
C VAL A 59 5.04 -1.69 -7.67
N LEU A 60 5.47 -0.49 -7.25
CA LEU A 60 5.66 -0.18 -5.82
C LEU A 60 4.35 -0.23 -5.03
N ILE A 61 3.26 0.33 -5.57
CA ILE A 61 1.93 0.24 -4.93
C ILE A 61 1.46 -1.22 -4.86
N PHE A 62 1.66 -1.98 -5.94
CA PHE A 62 1.31 -3.40 -5.99
C PHE A 62 2.08 -4.21 -4.93
N LEU A 63 3.40 -4.03 -4.85
CA LEU A 63 4.23 -4.71 -3.86
C LEU A 63 3.85 -4.30 -2.43
N LEU A 64 3.54 -3.03 -2.19
CA LEU A 64 3.07 -2.56 -0.90
C LEU A 64 1.79 -3.28 -0.48
N GLY A 65 0.77 -3.32 -1.35
CA GLY A 65 -0.48 -4.02 -1.07
C GLY A 65 -0.29 -5.54 -0.91
N LEU A 66 0.64 -6.15 -1.65
CA LEU A 66 0.97 -7.58 -1.54
C LEU A 66 1.68 -7.91 -0.23
N VAL A 67 2.67 -7.11 0.18
CA VAL A 67 3.35 -7.26 1.48
C VAL A 67 2.37 -7.03 2.62
N TRP A 68 1.51 -6.01 2.50
CA TRP A 68 0.49 -5.70 3.51
C TRP A 68 -0.50 -6.85 3.69
N SER A 69 -1.16 -7.27 2.60
CA SER A 69 -2.11 -8.39 2.63
C SER A 69 -1.44 -9.68 3.11
N GLY A 70 -0.24 -9.99 2.61
CA GLY A 70 0.54 -11.16 3.02
C GLY A 70 0.87 -11.16 4.52
N LEU A 71 1.27 -10.02 5.08
CA LEU A 71 1.58 -9.88 6.50
C LEU A 71 0.35 -10.14 7.37
N PHE A 72 -0.79 -9.55 7.05
CA PHE A 72 -2.01 -9.74 7.84
C PHE A 72 -2.65 -11.12 7.63
N ILE A 73 -2.53 -11.72 6.44
CA ILE A 73 -2.88 -13.13 6.22
C ILE A 73 -2.01 -14.04 7.08
N ALA A 74 -0.69 -13.80 7.13
CA ALA A 74 0.21 -14.59 7.95
C ALA A 74 -0.10 -14.46 9.45
N VAL A 75 -0.38 -13.24 9.94
CA VAL A 75 -0.81 -13.01 11.33
C VAL A 75 -2.11 -13.75 11.64
N LEU A 76 -3.08 -13.74 10.72
CA LEU A 76 -4.35 -14.45 10.86
C LEU A 76 -4.16 -15.96 10.93
N ILE A 77 -3.36 -16.53 10.02
CA ILE A 77 -3.12 -17.98 9.94
C ILE A 77 -2.31 -18.49 11.14
N LEU A 78 -1.32 -17.71 11.59
CA LEU A 78 -0.47 -18.07 12.72
C LEU A 78 -1.11 -17.81 14.09
N GLY A 79 -2.26 -17.13 14.13
CA GLY A 79 -2.94 -16.79 15.39
C GLY A 79 -2.14 -15.83 16.27
N LEU A 80 -1.31 -14.96 15.67
CA LEU A 80 -0.42 -14.04 16.39
C LEU A 80 -1.13 -12.76 16.88
N TYR A 81 -2.38 -12.87 17.32
CA TYR A 81 -3.27 -11.74 17.63
C TYR A 81 -4.08 -11.92 18.92
#